data_AF-A0A7S3UJ40-F1
#
_entry.id   AF-A0A7S3UJ40-F1
#
_cell.length_a   1.000
_cell.length_b   1.000
_cell.length_c   1.000
_cell.angle_alpha   90.00
_cell.angle_beta   90.00
_cell.angle_gamma   90.00
#
_symmetry.space_group_name_H-M   'P 1'
#
loop_
_entity.id
_entity.type
_entity.pdbx_description
1 polymer ?
#
loop_
_entity_poly.entity_id
_entity_poly.type
_entity_poly.pdbx_seq_one_letter_code
_entity_poly.pdbx_strand_id
1 'polypeptide(L)'
;SPFWKHMTLITILYVKLGYIAMFLTVIPLSVGIYFLPTYKREAVVATEVLGVFAFFLGMWFGHLIPNRTSKKMLFLDKCCIPQVDEEAKREALRNMETYLNRSDRLLILWTPEYFSRLWCVFEFASFLHIHNVSSMRCY
;
A
#
# COMPACT_ATOMS: atom_id res chain seq x y z
N SER A 1 -3.23 6.26 -17.64
CA SER A 1 -3.40 7.27 -16.56
C SER A 1 -2.99 6.67 -15.21
N PRO A 2 -2.65 7.50 -14.21
CA PRO A 2 -2.23 7.05 -12.86
C PRO A 2 -3.30 6.24 -12.12
N PHE A 3 -4.57 6.50 -12.44
CA PHE A 3 -5.76 5.86 -11.87
C PHE A 3 -5.74 4.33 -12.03
N TRP A 4 -5.50 3.83 -13.25
CA TRP A 4 -5.46 2.38 -13.51
C TRP A 4 -4.37 1.68 -12.72
N LYS A 5 -3.20 2.32 -12.56
CA LYS A 5 -2.09 1.74 -11.79
C LYS A 5 -2.42 1.59 -10.30
N HIS A 6 -3.13 2.56 -9.72
CA HIS A 6 -3.58 2.49 -8.33
C HIS A 6 -4.65 1.42 -8.13
N MET A 7 -5.64 1.33 -9.02
CA MET A 7 -6.64 0.27 -8.96
C MET A 7 -6.01 -1.12 -9.07
N THR A 8 -5.10 -1.33 -10.02
CA THR A 8 -4.41 -2.61 -10.17
C THR A 8 -3.59 -2.99 -8.92
N LEU A 9 -2.89 -2.04 -8.31
CA LEU A 9 -2.11 -2.30 -7.08
C LEU A 9 -3.01 -2.71 -5.92
N ILE A 10 -4.13 -2.01 -5.73
CA ILE A 10 -5.11 -2.33 -4.70
C ILE A 10 -5.69 -3.73 -4.95
N THR A 11 -6.11 -4.02 -6.18
CA THR A 11 -6.64 -5.35 -6.53
C THR A 11 -5.62 -6.45 -6.26
N ILE A 12 -4.35 -6.27 -6.64
CA ILE A 12 -3.29 -7.26 -6.37
C ILE A 12 -3.09 -7.49 -4.87
N LEU A 13 -3.13 -6.42 -4.06
CA LEU A 13 -2.95 -6.50 -2.62
C LEU A 13 -4.10 -7.26 -1.94
N TYR A 14 -5.35 -6.98 -2.33
CA TYR A 14 -6.53 -7.70 -1.83
C TYR A 14 -6.55 -9.17 -2.25
N VAL A 15 -6.16 -9.48 -3.49
CA VAL A 15 -6.03 -10.87 -3.98
C VAL A 15 -4.97 -11.62 -3.18
N LYS A 16 -3.80 -11.02 -2.93
CA LYS A 16 -2.74 -11.63 -2.12
C LYS A 16 -3.19 -11.88 -0.68
N LEU A 17 -3.86 -10.89 -0.06
CA LEU A 17 -4.35 -11.01 1.32
C LEU A 17 -5.40 -12.12 1.44
N GLY A 18 -6.33 -12.19 0.49
CA GLY A 18 -7.34 -13.23 0.43
C GLY A 18 -6.71 -14.62 0.24
N TYR A 19 -5.73 -14.76 -0.64
CA TYR A 19 -5.03 -16.03 -0.84
C TYR A 19 -4.33 -16.51 0.43
N ILE A 20 -3.63 -15.61 1.14
CA ILE A 20 -2.99 -15.93 2.42
C ILE A 20 -4.03 -16.36 3.45
N ALA A 21 -5.15 -15.65 3.56
CA ALA A 21 -6.23 -16.01 4.48
C ALA A 21 -6.85 -17.38 4.16
N MET A 22 -7.05 -17.70 2.88
CA MET A 22 -7.54 -19.01 2.43
C MET A 22 -6.57 -20.13 2.83
N PHE A 23 -5.26 -19.96 2.56
CA PHE A 23 -4.25 -20.95 2.93
C PHE A 23 -4.15 -21.17 4.44
N LEU A 24 -4.24 -20.10 5.24
CA LEU A 24 -4.12 -20.17 6.70
C LEU A 24 -5.36 -20.71 7.41
N THR A 25 -6.53 -20.67 6.77
CA THR A 25 -7.80 -21.09 7.40
C THR A 25 -8.27 -22.44 6.88
N VAL A 26 -8.28 -22.63 5.56
CA VAL A 26 -8.84 -23.83 4.93
C VAL A 26 -7.97 -25.06 5.16
N ILE A 27 -6.64 -24.93 5.08
CA ILE A 27 -5.73 -26.08 5.28
C ILE A 27 -5.74 -26.57 6.74
N PRO A 28 -5.65 -25.71 7.77
CA PRO A 28 -5.71 -26.19 9.15
C PRO A 28 -7.09 -26.71 9.54
N LEU A 29 -8.18 -26.16 8.98
CA LEU A 29 -9.53 -26.68 9.18
C LEU A 29 -9.71 -28.06 8.54
N SER A 30 -9.21 -28.28 7.32
CA SER A 30 -9.32 -29.58 6.65
C SER A 30 -8.50 -30.65 7.38
N VAL A 31 -7.29 -30.31 7.85
CA VAL A 31 -6.46 -31.17 8.69
C VAL A 31 -7.14 -31.43 10.05
N GLY A 32 -7.70 -30.41 10.69
CA GLY A 32 -8.39 -30.54 11.97
C GLY A 32 -9.61 -31.48 11.92
N ILE A 33 -10.41 -31.41 10.84
CA ILE A 33 -11.56 -32.30 10.65
C ILE A 33 -11.10 -33.75 10.37
N TYR A 34 -9.94 -33.93 9.74
CA TYR A 34 -9.37 -35.27 9.50
C TYR A 34 -9.06 -36.02 10.80
N PHE A 35 -8.67 -35.31 11.86
CA PHE A 35 -8.35 -35.91 13.17
C PHE A 35 -9.57 -36.09 14.10
N LEU A 36 -10.77 -35.65 13.70
CA LEU A 36 -11.97 -35.84 14.52
C LEU A 36 -12.47 -37.30 14.43
N PRO A 37 -12.80 -37.94 15.57
CA PRO A 37 -13.24 -39.34 15.61
C PRO A 37 -14.59 -39.59 14.91
N THR A 38 -15.35 -38.52 14.60
CA THR A 38 -16.63 -38.56 13.89
C THR A 38 -16.45 -38.12 12.44
N TYR A 39 -15.58 -38.82 11.71
CA TYR A 39 -15.25 -38.51 10.32
C TYR A 39 -16.49 -38.64 9.41
N LYS A 40 -16.97 -37.51 8.88
CA LYS A 40 -17.94 -37.46 7.77
C LYS A 40 -17.31 -36.72 6.60
N ARG A 41 -16.99 -37.44 5.53
CA ARG A 41 -16.40 -36.90 4.29
C ARG A 41 -17.22 -35.72 3.73
N GLU A 42 -18.53 -35.77 3.88
CA GLU A 42 -19.46 -34.71 3.48
C GLU A 42 -19.20 -33.38 4.20
N ALA A 43 -18.82 -33.41 5.48
CA ALA A 43 -18.54 -32.21 6.26
C ALA A 43 -17.27 -31.51 5.78
N VAL A 44 -16.21 -32.27 5.46
CA VAL A 44 -14.95 -31.71 4.91
C VAL A 44 -15.21 -31.00 3.59
N VAL A 45 -15.92 -31.68 2.67
CA VAL A 45 -16.24 -31.11 1.35
C VAL A 45 -17.12 -29.87 1.50
N ALA A 46 -18.11 -29.88 2.40
CA ALA A 46 -18.96 -28.72 2.65
C ALA A 46 -18.15 -27.54 3.21
N THR A 47 -17.23 -27.77 4.14
CA THR A 47 -16.36 -26.72 4.70
C THR A 47 -15.44 -26.12 3.63
N GLU A 48 -14.87 -26.93 2.74
CA GLU A 48 -14.04 -26.44 1.64
C GLU A 48 -14.83 -25.61 0.63
N VAL A 49 -16.00 -26.10 0.20
CA VAL A 49 -16.86 -25.39 -0.76
C VAL A 49 -17.36 -24.07 -0.17
N LEU A 50 -17.77 -24.05 1.10
CA LEU A 50 -18.17 -22.83 1.80
C LEU A 50 -17.01 -21.83 1.92
N GLY A 51 -15.79 -22.30 2.21
CA GLY A 51 -14.61 -21.46 2.29
C GLY A 51 -14.25 -20.80 0.95
N VAL A 52 -14.32 -21.56 -0.14
CA VAL A 52 -14.11 -21.05 -1.51
C VAL A 52 -15.18 -20.03 -1.87
N PHE A 53 -16.46 -20.31 -1.58
CA PHE A 53 -17.54 -19.38 -1.85
C PHE A 53 -17.42 -18.08 -1.05
N ALA A 54 -17.08 -18.17 0.24
CA ALA A 54 -16.81 -17.02 1.10
C ALA A 54 -15.61 -16.19 0.60
N PHE A 55 -14.58 -16.83 0.06
CA PHE A 55 -13.44 -16.14 -0.55
C PHE A 55 -13.85 -15.31 -1.78
N PHE A 56 -14.63 -15.88 -2.70
CA PHE A 56 -15.11 -15.16 -3.88
C PHE A 56 -16.04 -14.00 -3.49
N LEU A 57 -16.94 -14.20 -2.51
CA LEU A 57 -17.77 -13.13 -1.95
C LEU A 57 -16.90 -12.04 -1.30
N GLY A 58 -15.88 -12.41 -0.55
CA GLY A 58 -14.94 -11.49 0.08
C GLY A 58 -14.15 -10.66 -0.95
N MET A 59 -13.75 -11.24 -2.08
CA MET A 59 -13.14 -10.47 -3.18
C MET A 59 -14.14 -9.53 -3.85
N TRP A 60 -15.35 -10.03 -4.11
CA TRP A 60 -16.38 -9.25 -4.80
C TRP A 60 -16.87 -8.08 -3.95
N PHE A 61 -17.10 -8.27 -2.65
CA PHE A 61 -17.62 -7.25 -1.74
C PHE A 61 -16.53 -6.55 -0.92
N GLY A 62 -15.28 -7.02 -0.96
CA GLY A 62 -14.17 -6.47 -0.18
C GLY A 62 -13.83 -5.02 -0.52
N HIS A 63 -14.12 -4.59 -1.76
CA HIS A 63 -13.98 -3.19 -2.17
C HIS A 63 -15.03 -2.26 -1.52
N LEU A 64 -16.15 -2.81 -1.02
CA LEU A 64 -17.18 -2.06 -0.31
C LEU A 64 -16.85 -1.89 1.17
N ILE A 65 -15.90 -2.66 1.71
CA ILE A 65 -15.45 -2.51 3.09
C ILE A 65 -14.69 -1.19 3.18
N PRO A 66 -15.22 -0.17 3.90
CA PRO A 66 -14.55 1.11 4.00
C PRO A 66 -13.21 0.89 4.68
N ASN A 67 -12.13 1.21 3.98
CA ASN A 67 -10.79 1.04 4.53
C ASN A 67 -10.63 1.96 5.75
N ARG A 68 -10.73 1.39 6.95
CA ARG A 68 -10.61 2.09 8.24
C ARG A 68 -9.17 2.38 8.64
N THR A 69 -8.19 2.00 7.81
CA THR A 69 -6.83 2.51 7.99
C THR A 69 -6.82 3.98 7.63
N SER A 70 -6.43 4.82 8.59
CA SER A 70 -6.11 6.22 8.35
C SER A 70 -5.29 6.31 7.07
N LYS A 71 -5.85 6.94 6.04
CA LYS A 71 -5.20 7.10 4.74
C LYS A 71 -3.93 7.91 4.97
N LYS A 72 -2.80 7.24 5.19
CA LYS A 72 -1.49 7.89 5.14
C LYS A 72 -1.30 8.33 3.70
N MET A 73 -1.49 9.61 3.43
CA MET A 73 -1.18 10.18 2.13
C MET A 73 0.34 10.28 2.02
N LEU A 74 0.90 9.58 1.04
CA LEU A 74 2.32 9.63 0.71
C LEU A 74 2.45 10.40 -0.60
N PHE A 75 3.25 11.46 -0.57
CA PHE A 75 3.69 12.14 -1.78
C PHE A 75 4.96 11.45 -2.28
N LEU A 76 4.95 11.00 -3.53
CA LEU A 76 6.12 10.43 -4.19
C LEU A 76 6.38 11.23 -5.47
N ASP A 77 7.47 11.97 -5.48
CA ASP A 77 7.94 12.83 -6.58
C ASP A 77 7.76 12.18 -7.96
N LYS A 78 8.20 10.93 -8.11
CA LYS A 78 8.21 10.17 -9.36
C LYS A 78 6.80 9.82 -9.86
N CYS A 79 5.81 9.79 -8.98
CA CYS A 79 4.42 9.51 -9.33
C CYS A 79 3.60 10.77 -9.54
N CYS A 80 3.96 11.87 -8.88
CA CYS A 80 3.19 13.11 -8.87
C CYS A 80 3.71 14.16 -9.87
N ILE A 81 4.99 14.06 -10.27
CA ILE A 81 5.63 15.01 -11.20
C ILE A 81 5.75 14.39 -12.59
N PRO A 82 5.15 14.99 -13.63
CA PRO A 82 5.34 14.56 -15.01
C PRO A 82 6.82 14.55 -15.39
N GLN A 83 7.35 13.39 -15.80
CA GLN A 83 8.77 13.23 -16.14
C GLN A 83 9.09 13.51 -17.60
N VAL A 84 8.07 13.49 -18.47
CA VAL A 84 8.23 13.56 -19.93
C VAL A 84 8.08 15.00 -20.44
N ASP A 85 7.24 15.78 -19.78
CA ASP A 85 6.95 17.17 -20.15
C ASP A 85 7.76 18.12 -19.26
N GLU A 86 8.77 18.74 -19.84
CA GLU A 86 9.67 19.67 -19.15
C GLU A 86 8.98 20.97 -18.72
N GLU A 87 7.87 21.36 -19.35
CA GLU A 87 7.11 22.54 -18.96
C GLU A 87 6.22 22.25 -17.75
N ALA A 88 5.47 21.14 -17.81
CA ALA A 88 4.69 20.66 -16.67
C ALA A 88 5.57 20.30 -15.45
N LYS A 89 6.79 19.81 -15.69
CA LYS A 89 7.78 19.55 -14.63
C LYS A 89 8.23 20.83 -13.94
N ARG A 90 8.51 21.90 -14.69
CA ARG A 90 8.87 23.22 -14.12
C ARG A 90 7.72 23.83 -13.32
N GLU A 91 6.48 23.63 -13.74
CA GLU A 91 5.32 24.08 -12.98
C GLU A 91 5.13 23.27 -11.69
N ALA A 92 5.26 21.95 -11.77
CA ALA A 92 5.21 21.08 -10.58
C ALA A 92 6.33 21.40 -9.58
N LEU A 93 7.53 21.72 -10.09
CA LEU A 93 8.69 22.21 -9.34
C LEU A 93 8.36 23.46 -8.51
N ARG A 94 7.75 24.47 -9.14
CA ARG A 94 7.33 25.71 -8.46
C ARG A 94 6.32 25.45 -7.34
N ASN A 95 5.48 24.43 -7.50
CA ASN A 95 4.49 24.06 -6.50
C ASN A 95 5.04 23.11 -5.43
N MET A 96 6.30 22.65 -5.53
CA MET A 96 6.85 21.66 -4.61
C MET A 96 6.88 22.14 -3.15
N GLU A 97 7.22 23.40 -2.92
CA GLU A 97 7.23 24.00 -1.58
C GLU A 97 5.87 23.89 -0.89
N THR A 98 4.77 23.98 -1.66
CA THR A 98 3.42 23.81 -1.13
C THR A 98 3.16 22.39 -0.64
N TYR A 99 3.70 21.38 -1.35
CA TYR A 99 3.60 19.98 -0.91
C TYR A 99 4.44 19.72 0.34
N LEU A 100 5.65 20.26 0.40
CA LEU A 100 6.52 20.14 1.58
C LEU A 100 5.90 20.82 2.80
N ASN A 101 5.28 22.00 2.63
CA ASN A 101 4.59 22.72 3.70
C ASN A 101 3.38 21.95 4.26
N ARG A 102 2.68 21.19 3.42
CA ARG A 102 1.54 20.36 3.84
C ARG A 102 1.95 18.97 4.35
N SER A 103 3.23 18.61 4.29
CA SER A 103 3.71 17.28 4.68
C SER A 103 4.11 17.27 6.15
N ASP A 104 3.54 16.35 6.94
CA ASP A 104 3.90 16.22 8.36
C ASP A 104 5.29 15.61 8.59
N ARG A 105 5.77 14.82 7.61
CA ARG A 105 7.03 14.07 7.68
C ARG A 105 7.64 13.92 6.30
N LEU A 106 8.97 14.01 6.24
CA LEU A 106 9.79 13.66 5.08
C LEU A 106 10.54 12.35 5.36
N LEU A 107 10.34 11.33 4.52
CA LEU A 107 11.08 10.07 4.60
C LEU A 107 12.23 10.09 3.59
N ILE A 108 13.46 9.96 4.09
CA ILE A 108 14.68 9.95 3.28
C ILE A 108 15.22 8.54 3.22
N LEU A 109 15.37 8.00 2.02
CA LEU A 109 16.06 6.73 1.79
C LEU A 109 17.56 7.01 1.70
N TRP A 110 18.24 6.88 2.85
CA TRP A 110 19.66 7.17 2.97
C TRP A 110 20.49 6.27 2.06
N THR A 111 20.98 6.84 0.97
CA THR A 111 21.82 6.20 -0.05
C THR A 111 22.98 7.14 -0.39
N PRO A 112 24.17 6.64 -0.76
CA PRO A 112 25.29 7.49 -1.16
C PRO A 112 24.93 8.45 -2.30
N GLU A 113 24.00 8.05 -3.17
CA GLU A 113 23.52 8.83 -4.33
C GLU A 113 22.38 9.79 -3.97
N TYR A 114 21.89 9.80 -2.72
CA TYR A 114 20.82 10.69 -2.33
C TYR A 114 21.25 12.16 -2.42
N PHE A 115 22.40 12.50 -1.82
CA PHE A 115 22.91 13.87 -1.78
C PHE A 115 23.66 14.29 -3.05
N SER A 116 23.90 13.37 -4.00
CA SER A 116 24.45 13.74 -5.31
C SER A 116 23.41 14.39 -6.22
N ARG A 117 22.12 14.18 -5.95
CA ARG A 117 21.01 14.77 -6.70
C ARG A 117 20.61 16.10 -6.07
N LEU A 118 20.84 17.20 -6.80
CA LEU A 118 20.47 18.57 -6.38
C LEU A 118 19.01 18.66 -5.89
N TRP A 119 18.12 17.92 -6.54
CA TRP A 119 16.72 17.82 -6.18
C TRP A 119 16.47 17.36 -4.75
N CYS A 120 17.08 16.23 -4.37
CA CYS A 120 16.92 15.63 -3.04
C CYS A 120 17.50 16.53 -1.94
N VAL A 121 18.58 17.26 -2.26
CA VAL A 121 19.17 18.26 -1.36
C VAL A 121 18.22 19.45 -1.18
N PHE A 122 17.61 19.93 -2.27
CA PHE A 122 16.62 21.01 -2.21
C PHE A 122 15.39 20.61 -1.40
N GLU A 123 14.81 19.42 -1.63
CA GLU A 123 13.69 18.89 -0.84
C GLU A 123 14.01 18.83 0.65
N PHE A 124 15.21 18.33 0.99
CA PHE A 124 15.67 18.21 2.35
C PHE A 124 15.86 19.58 3.02
N ALA A 125 16.56 20.49 2.37
CA ALA A 125 16.83 21.83 2.89
C ALA A 125 15.52 22.64 3.04
N SER A 126 14.64 22.58 2.04
CA SER A 126 13.34 23.24 2.08
C SER A 126 12.43 22.67 3.17
N PHE A 127 12.39 21.34 3.33
CA PHE A 127 11.63 20.73 4.42
C PHE A 127 12.15 21.15 5.79
N LEU A 128 13.46 21.21 5.99
CA LEU A 128 14.08 21.70 7.23
C LEU A 128 13.85 23.20 7.49
N HIS A 129 13.76 24.00 6.43
CA HIS A 129 13.46 25.41 6.57
C HIS A 129 12.00 25.65 6.99
N ILE A 130 11.08 24.85 6.42
CA ILE A 130 9.64 24.94 6.70
C ILE A 130 9.30 24.30 8.05
N HIS A 131 9.92 23.16 8.37
CA HIS A 131 9.68 22.37 9.57
C HIS A 131 10.91 22.39 10.46
N ASN A 132 10.77 22.85 11.71
CA ASN A 132 11.87 22.86 12.67
C ASN A 132 12.56 21.49 12.77
N VAL A 133 13.90 21.51 12.92
CA VAL A 133 14.80 20.34 12.98
C VAL A 133 14.38 19.31 14.04
N SER A 134 13.66 19.74 15.07
CA SER A 134 13.14 18.90 16.15
C SER A 134 12.12 17.83 15.71
N SER A 135 11.61 17.90 14.49
CA SER A 135 10.72 16.86 13.92
C SER A 135 11.45 15.68 13.27
N MET A 136 12.78 15.75 13.15
CA MET A 136 13.58 14.75 12.46
C MET A 136 13.75 13.48 13.31
N ARG A 137 13.25 12.34 12.79
CA ARG A 137 13.54 11.01 13.31
C ARG A 137 14.26 10.19 12.25
N CYS A 138 15.46 9.74 12.58
CA CYS A 138 16.17 8.72 11.80
C CYS A 138 15.61 7.34 12.18
N TYR A 139 15.21 6.57 11.18
CA TYR A 139 14.72 5.20 11.30
C TYR A 139 15.67 4.25 10.58
#